data_AF-A0A8S9NGJ3-F1
#
_entry.id   AF-A0A8S9NGJ3-F1
#
_cell.length_a   1.000
_cell.length_b   1.000
_cell.length_c   1.000
_cell.angle_alpha   90.00
_cell.angle_beta   90.00
_cell.angle_gamma   90.00
#
_symmetry.space_group_name_H-M   'P 1'
#
loop_
_entity.id
_entity.type
_entity.pdbx_description
1 polymer ?
#
loop_
_entity_poly.entity_id
_entity_poly.type
_entity_poly.pdbx_seq_one_letter_code
_entity_poly.pdbx_strand_id
1 'polypeptide(L)'
;MSLLLSLIETLRQSPHERHKADLAVAYAALGSMTEAGFKLDWLEKKLDEMSEKKEKEEAGETRMQEIENELKDLKLKCSDLEAELKKEKLEVLAAKELISLDTLFSLEFLGAWVFVLWCSDVLVCSFVLGVLVLVLVLGVVRLIFLNLKLEFGFTFFMCSGRFVFRFPNECHLRSASRDLGPISNC
;
A
#
# COMPACT_ATOMS: atom_id res chain seq x y z
N MET A 1 74.13 -28.57 -42.01
CA MET A 1 73.04 -29.52 -41.67
C MET A 1 72.28 -29.17 -40.38
N SER A 2 72.79 -28.29 -39.51
CA SER A 2 72.11 -27.85 -38.28
C SER A 2 70.83 -27.02 -38.52
N LEU A 3 70.81 -26.18 -39.56
CA LEU A 3 69.67 -25.29 -39.86
C LEU A 3 68.40 -26.06 -40.24
N LEU A 4 68.54 -27.12 -41.05
CA LEU A 4 67.42 -27.95 -41.51
C LEU A 4 66.77 -28.69 -40.34
N LEU A 5 67.59 -29.27 -39.47
CA LEU A 5 67.13 -29.92 -38.24
C LEU A 5 66.43 -28.93 -37.32
N SER A 6 67.02 -27.75 -37.10
CA SER A 6 66.40 -26.69 -36.29
C SER A 6 65.04 -26.30 -36.83
N LEU A 7 64.89 -26.14 -38.15
CA LEU A 7 63.64 -25.74 -38.80
C LEU A 7 62.55 -26.82 -38.70
N ILE A 8 62.92 -28.09 -38.87
CA ILE A 8 62.02 -29.23 -38.67
C ILE A 8 61.58 -29.32 -37.20
N GLU A 9 62.52 -29.14 -36.26
CA GLU A 9 62.23 -29.13 -34.82
C GLU A 9 61.21 -28.02 -34.49
N THR A 10 61.42 -26.82 -35.04
CA THR A 10 60.50 -25.70 -34.80
C THR A 10 59.14 -25.97 -35.43
N LEU A 11 59.07 -26.60 -36.60
CA LEU A 11 57.79 -26.98 -37.23
C LEU A 11 57.06 -28.10 -36.48
N ARG A 12 57.79 -28.89 -35.69
CA ARG A 12 57.23 -29.94 -34.85
C ARG A 12 56.59 -29.38 -33.58
N GLN A 13 57.01 -28.21 -33.13
CA GLN A 13 56.42 -27.51 -32.00
C GLN A 13 55.02 -26.99 -32.37
N SER A 14 54.13 -26.99 -31.37
CA SER A 14 52.75 -26.56 -31.51
C SER A 14 52.67 -25.11 -32.06
N PRO A 15 51.75 -24.81 -33.00
CA PRO A 15 51.48 -23.43 -33.44
C PRO A 15 51.15 -22.48 -32.27
N HIS A 16 50.59 -23.03 -31.19
CA HIS A 16 50.20 -22.32 -29.97
C HIS A 16 51.41 -21.84 -29.13
N GLU A 17 52.56 -22.53 -29.23
CA GLU A 17 53.75 -22.24 -28.41
C GLU A 17 54.81 -21.38 -29.13
N ARG A 18 54.69 -21.16 -30.45
CA ARG A 18 55.71 -20.41 -31.21
C ARG A 18 55.39 -18.93 -31.27
N HIS A 19 56.38 -18.07 -30.97
CA HIS A 19 56.24 -16.63 -31.10
C HIS A 19 56.30 -16.19 -32.57
N LYS A 20 55.75 -14.98 -32.86
CA LYS A 20 55.72 -14.41 -34.23
C LYS A 20 57.15 -14.20 -34.74
N ALA A 21 58.07 -13.87 -33.83
CA ALA A 21 59.50 -13.80 -34.06
C ALA A 21 60.10 -15.15 -34.50
N ASP A 22 59.68 -16.26 -33.90
CA ASP A 22 60.18 -17.61 -34.24
C ASP A 22 59.72 -18.08 -35.62
N LEU A 23 58.58 -17.56 -36.09
CA LEU A 23 58.07 -17.77 -37.44
C LEU A 23 58.89 -16.98 -38.47
N ALA A 24 59.19 -15.70 -38.19
CA ALA A 24 60.04 -14.88 -39.05
C ALA A 24 61.47 -15.44 -39.21
N VAL A 25 62.05 -15.94 -38.12
CA VAL A 25 63.36 -16.61 -38.15
C VAL A 25 63.31 -17.89 -38.99
N ALA A 26 62.22 -18.65 -38.92
CA ALA A 26 62.03 -19.84 -39.73
C ALA A 26 61.91 -19.55 -41.23
N TYR A 27 61.19 -18.48 -41.62
CA TYR A 27 61.15 -18.03 -43.02
C TYR A 27 62.52 -17.57 -43.53
N ALA A 28 63.29 -16.84 -42.71
CA ALA A 28 64.64 -16.42 -43.07
C ALA A 28 65.60 -17.62 -43.26
N ALA A 29 65.51 -18.62 -42.38
CA ALA A 29 66.28 -19.86 -42.50
C ALA A 29 65.88 -20.64 -43.77
N LEU A 30 64.57 -20.72 -44.07
CA LEU A 30 64.07 -21.35 -45.29
C LEU A 30 64.62 -20.66 -46.55
N GLY A 31 64.55 -19.32 -46.61
CA GLY A 31 65.06 -18.55 -47.75
C GLY A 31 66.55 -18.79 -48.01
N SER A 32 67.36 -18.81 -46.94
CA SER A 32 68.79 -19.11 -47.01
C SER A 32 69.08 -20.53 -47.57
N MET A 33 68.18 -21.48 -47.29
CA MET A 33 68.30 -22.86 -47.77
C MET A 33 67.85 -23.03 -49.22
N THR A 34 66.81 -22.32 -49.63
CA THR A 34 66.37 -22.27 -51.03
C THR A 34 67.43 -21.63 -51.92
N GLU A 35 68.09 -20.57 -51.43
CA GLU A 35 69.22 -19.92 -52.11
C GLU A 35 70.45 -20.85 -52.23
N ALA A 36 70.66 -21.72 -51.25
CA ALA A 36 71.65 -22.80 -51.31
C ALA A 36 71.27 -23.96 -52.26
N GLY A 37 70.13 -23.88 -52.95
CA GLY A 37 69.70 -24.84 -53.97
C GLY A 37 68.86 -26.01 -53.45
N PHE A 38 68.42 -25.98 -52.19
CA PHE A 38 67.51 -27.01 -51.65
C PHE A 38 66.07 -26.74 -52.09
N LYS A 39 65.40 -27.77 -52.61
CA LYS A 39 63.98 -27.69 -52.98
C LYS A 39 63.10 -28.03 -51.77
N LEU A 40 62.57 -27.01 -51.11
CA LEU A 40 61.86 -27.11 -49.83
C LEU A 40 60.40 -26.59 -49.90
N ASP A 41 59.76 -26.67 -51.07
CA ASP A 41 58.39 -26.18 -51.33
C ASP A 41 57.35 -26.72 -50.31
N TRP A 42 57.54 -27.95 -49.83
CA TRP A 42 56.67 -28.56 -48.82
C TRP A 42 56.78 -27.88 -47.44
N LEU A 43 57.94 -27.31 -47.14
CA LEU A 43 58.26 -26.66 -45.87
C LEU A 43 57.71 -25.23 -45.84
N GLU A 44 57.79 -24.55 -46.98
CA GLU A 44 57.17 -23.24 -47.21
C GLU A 44 55.66 -23.31 -46.96
N LYS A 45 54.97 -24.24 -47.63
CA LYS A 45 53.53 -24.45 -47.44
C LYS A 45 53.17 -24.75 -45.97
N LYS A 46 54.03 -25.48 -45.26
CA LYS A 46 53.80 -25.78 -43.84
C LYS A 46 53.97 -24.57 -42.93
N LEU A 47 54.89 -23.66 -43.24
CA LEU A 47 55.03 -22.40 -42.52
C LEU A 47 53.83 -21.48 -42.78
N ASP A 48 53.34 -21.42 -44.02
CA ASP A 48 52.15 -20.62 -44.37
C ASP A 48 50.89 -21.13 -43.66
N GLU A 49 50.69 -22.46 -43.63
CA GLU A 49 49.60 -23.07 -42.86
C GLU A 49 49.68 -22.75 -41.36
N MET A 50 50.89 -22.56 -40.83
CA MET A 50 51.11 -22.24 -39.42
C MET A 50 50.90 -20.75 -39.14
N SER A 51 51.34 -19.86 -40.05
CA SER A 51 51.13 -18.43 -39.92
C SER A 51 49.64 -18.08 -39.98
N GLU A 52 48.89 -18.67 -40.92
CA GLU A 52 47.45 -18.44 -41.06
C GLU A 52 46.67 -18.89 -39.81
N LYS A 53 47.03 -20.05 -39.24
CA LYS A 53 46.42 -20.52 -37.98
C LYS A 53 46.67 -19.55 -36.83
N LYS A 54 47.88 -19.03 -36.73
CA LYS A 54 48.25 -18.09 -35.68
C LYS A 54 47.55 -16.74 -35.82
N GLU A 55 47.41 -16.23 -37.04
CA GLU A 55 46.65 -15.00 -37.28
C GLU A 55 45.18 -15.15 -36.89
N LYS A 56 44.56 -16.30 -37.21
CA LYS A 56 43.20 -16.62 -36.79
C LYS A 56 43.07 -16.73 -35.27
N GLU A 57 44.08 -17.29 -34.61
CA GLU A 57 44.15 -17.40 -33.16
C GLU A 57 44.27 -16.03 -32.49
N GLU A 58 45.20 -15.18 -32.93
CA GLU A 58 45.40 -13.82 -32.42
C GLU A 58 44.14 -12.96 -32.61
N ALA A 59 43.48 -13.07 -33.78
CA ALA A 59 42.20 -12.43 -34.03
C ALA A 59 41.10 -12.98 -33.10
N GLY A 60 41.09 -14.30 -32.86
CA GLY A 60 40.17 -14.95 -31.92
C GLY A 60 40.37 -14.49 -30.48
N GLU A 61 41.63 -14.40 -30.03
CA GLU A 61 41.99 -13.95 -28.69
C GLU A 61 41.66 -12.48 -28.48
N THR A 62 41.95 -11.62 -29.46
CA THR A 62 41.55 -10.21 -29.42
C THR A 62 40.04 -10.06 -29.29
N ARG A 63 39.26 -10.81 -30.09
CA ARG A 63 37.80 -10.83 -29.98
C ARG A 63 37.32 -11.37 -28.64
N MET A 64 38.01 -12.37 -28.09
CA MET A 64 37.68 -12.93 -26.78
C MET A 64 37.90 -11.90 -25.66
N GLN A 65 39.01 -11.15 -25.71
CA GLN A 65 39.30 -10.08 -24.76
C GLN A 65 38.30 -8.93 -24.87
N GLU A 66 37.89 -8.56 -26.08
CA GLU A 66 36.83 -7.56 -26.31
C GLU A 66 35.52 -7.98 -25.65
N ILE A 67 35.06 -9.21 -25.93
CA ILE A 67 33.83 -9.78 -25.34
C ILE A 67 33.94 -9.86 -23.81
N GLU A 68 35.11 -10.24 -23.26
CA GLU A 68 35.32 -10.30 -21.81
C GLU A 68 35.19 -8.92 -21.16
N ASN A 69 35.70 -7.87 -21.81
CA ASN A 69 35.58 -6.50 -21.33
C ASN A 69 34.13 -6.00 -21.39
N GLU A 70 33.41 -6.27 -22.48
CA GLU A 70 31.98 -5.96 -22.59
C GLU A 70 31.17 -6.69 -21.50
N LEU A 71 31.49 -7.96 -21.23
CA LEU A 71 30.83 -8.74 -20.18
C LEU A 71 31.07 -8.12 -18.79
N LYS A 72 32.28 -7.64 -18.51
CA LYS A 72 32.61 -6.95 -17.25
C LYS A 72 31.82 -5.65 -17.12
N ASP A 73 31.71 -4.85 -18.17
CA ASP A 73 30.92 -3.63 -18.20
C ASP A 73 29.42 -3.90 -17.98
N LEU A 74 28.87 -4.88 -18.70
CA LEU A 74 27.47 -5.29 -18.52
C LEU A 74 27.21 -5.79 -17.09
N LYS A 75 28.12 -6.56 -16.51
CA LYS A 75 27.99 -7.05 -15.13
C LYS A 75 27.93 -5.91 -14.12
N LEU A 76 28.73 -4.86 -14.32
CA LEU A 76 28.68 -3.66 -13.49
C LEU A 76 27.32 -2.96 -13.61
N LYS A 77 26.84 -2.74 -14.85
CA LYS A 77 25.52 -2.14 -15.11
C LYS A 77 24.37 -2.96 -14.51
N CYS A 78 24.41 -4.28 -14.60
CA CYS A 78 23.42 -5.15 -13.97
C CYS A 78 23.43 -5.02 -12.44
N SER A 79 24.61 -4.88 -11.83
CA SER A 79 24.72 -4.73 -10.38
C SER A 79 24.15 -3.39 -9.91
N ASP A 80 24.34 -2.33 -10.69
CA ASP A 80 23.78 -1.00 -10.44
C ASP A 80 22.24 -1.01 -10.54
N LEU A 81 21.70 -1.56 -11.63
CA LEU A 81 20.25 -1.73 -11.80
C LEU A 81 19.62 -2.60 -10.71
N GLU A 82 20.32 -3.64 -10.23
CA GLU A 82 19.84 -4.47 -9.13
C GLU A 82 19.74 -3.67 -7.82
N ALA A 83 20.67 -2.73 -7.59
CA ALA A 83 20.61 -1.83 -6.44
C ALA A 83 19.45 -0.83 -6.54
N GLU A 84 19.22 -0.26 -7.72
CA GLU A 84 18.05 0.61 -7.99
C GLU A 84 16.74 -0.14 -7.77
N LEU A 85 16.61 -1.36 -8.29
CA LEU A 85 15.41 -2.18 -8.13
C LEU A 85 15.14 -2.53 -6.66
N LYS A 86 16.18 -2.80 -5.86
CA LYS A 86 16.04 -3.01 -4.42
C LYS A 86 15.52 -1.76 -3.71
N LYS A 87 16.02 -0.58 -4.09
CA LYS A 87 15.57 0.70 -3.56
C LYS A 87 14.09 0.95 -3.89
N GLU A 88 13.71 0.85 -5.17
CA GLU A 88 12.31 1.03 -5.60
C GLU A 88 11.38 0.05 -4.91
N LYS A 89 11.80 -1.21 -4.74
CA LYS A 89 11.00 -2.21 -4.03
C LYS A 89 10.74 -1.82 -2.57
N LEU A 90 11.72 -1.24 -1.89
CA LEU A 90 11.54 -0.72 -0.53
C LEU A 90 10.57 0.47 -0.52
N GLU A 91 10.67 1.38 -1.49
CA GLU A 91 9.76 2.52 -1.62
C GLU A 91 8.32 2.07 -1.90
N VAL A 92 8.13 1.10 -2.80
CA VAL A 92 6.81 0.50 -3.11
C VAL A 92 6.24 -0.21 -1.89
N LEU A 93 7.06 -0.94 -1.13
CA LEU A 93 6.61 -1.57 0.12
C LEU A 93 6.20 -0.51 1.16
N ALA A 94 6.96 0.56 1.32
CA ALA A 94 6.62 1.66 2.21
C ALA A 94 5.32 2.37 1.79
N ALA A 95 5.16 2.65 0.49
CA ALA A 95 3.93 3.22 -0.05
C ALA A 95 2.73 2.29 0.15
N LYS A 96 2.93 0.98 -0.02
CA LYS A 96 1.89 -0.02 0.22
C LYS A 96 1.45 -0.05 1.68
N GLU A 97 2.38 0.01 2.62
CA GLU A 97 2.05 0.11 4.06
C GLU A 97 1.24 1.40 4.35
N LEU A 98 1.63 2.52 3.76
CA LEU A 98 0.94 3.81 3.93
C LEU A 98 -0.49 3.76 3.36
N ILE A 99 -0.68 3.17 2.18
CA ILE A 99 -2.01 2.94 1.58
C ILE A 99 -2.83 1.95 2.42
N SER A 100 -2.21 0.89 2.95
CA SER A 100 -2.88 -0.08 3.81
C SER A 100 -3.38 0.57 5.11
N LEU A 101 -2.61 1.50 5.69
CA LEU A 101 -3.03 2.23 6.88
C LEU A 101 -4.17 3.21 6.57
N ASP A 102 -4.07 3.95 5.47
CA ASP A 102 -5.08 4.93 5.04
C ASP A 102 -6.45 4.30 4.75
N THR A 103 -6.45 3.14 4.08
CA THR A 103 -7.68 2.37 3.81
C THR A 103 -8.32 1.79 5.07
N LEU A 104 -7.52 1.38 6.06
CA LEU A 104 -8.03 0.85 7.34
C LEU A 104 -8.66 1.95 8.20
N PHE A 105 -8.00 3.12 8.29
CA PHE A 105 -8.52 4.28 9.01
C PHE A 105 -9.79 4.83 8.36
N SER A 106 -9.82 4.92 7.03
CA SER A 106 -11.00 5.38 6.30
C SER A 106 -12.22 4.49 6.52
N LEU A 107 -12.05 3.17 6.66
CA LEU A 107 -13.15 2.24 6.92
C LEU A 107 -13.73 2.39 8.34
N GLU A 108 -12.88 2.63 9.34
CA GLU A 108 -13.32 2.93 10.71
C GLU A 108 -14.09 4.25 10.80
N PHE A 109 -13.62 5.28 10.08
CA PHE A 109 -14.30 6.58 10.04
C PHE A 109 -15.62 6.54 9.28
N LEU A 110 -15.70 5.76 8.19
CA LEU A 110 -16.96 5.49 7.50
C LEU A 110 -17.94 4.74 8.41
N GLY A 111 -17.47 3.76 9.18
CA GLY A 111 -18.28 3.07 10.19
C GLY A 111 -18.82 4.03 11.25
N ALA A 112 -17.98 4.92 11.77
CA ALA A 112 -18.38 5.94 12.75
C ALA A 112 -19.37 6.95 12.17
N TRP A 113 -19.17 7.42 10.93
CA TRP A 113 -20.09 8.34 10.26
C TRP A 113 -21.44 7.69 9.96
N VAL A 114 -21.45 6.43 9.48
CA VAL A 114 -22.69 5.67 9.27
C VAL A 114 -23.42 5.46 10.59
N PHE A 115 -22.71 5.19 11.68
CA PHE A 115 -23.30 5.07 13.01
C PHE A 115 -23.88 6.40 13.51
N VAL A 116 -23.18 7.52 13.32
CA VAL A 116 -23.66 8.86 13.70
C VAL A 116 -24.91 9.26 12.88
N LEU A 117 -24.92 8.95 11.59
CA LEU A 117 -26.07 9.21 10.71
C LEU A 117 -27.29 8.36 11.16
N TRP A 118 -27.07 7.07 11.42
CA TRP A 118 -28.13 6.17 11.89
C TRP A 118 -28.64 6.55 13.29
N CYS A 119 -27.75 6.98 14.19
CA CYS A 119 -28.11 7.41 15.55
C CYS A 119 -28.91 8.72 15.55
N SER A 120 -28.63 9.62 14.61
CA SER A 120 -29.38 10.87 14.43
C SER A 120 -30.83 10.60 13.99
N ASP A 121 -31.05 9.69 13.03
CA ASP A 121 -32.39 9.30 12.60
C ASP A 121 -33.18 8.60 13.72
N VAL A 122 -32.54 7.73 14.51
CA VAL A 122 -33.19 7.03 15.65
C VAL A 122 -33.55 7.99 16.78
N LEU A 123 -32.69 8.97 17.11
CA LEU A 123 -32.97 9.95 18.16
C LEU A 123 -34.11 10.89 17.76
N VAL A 124 -34.14 11.32 16.49
CA VAL A 124 -35.24 12.13 15.93
C VAL A 124 -36.54 11.33 15.93
N CYS A 125 -36.51 10.05 15.54
CA CYS A 125 -37.69 9.18 15.57
C CYS A 125 -38.24 8.97 16.99
N SER A 126 -37.35 8.76 17.97
CA SER A 126 -37.75 8.62 19.38
C SER A 126 -38.40 9.90 19.92
N PHE A 127 -37.84 11.08 19.58
CA PHE A 127 -38.38 12.37 20.01
C PHE A 127 -39.76 12.67 19.41
N VAL A 128 -39.94 12.43 18.10
CA VAL A 128 -41.23 12.65 17.41
C VAL A 128 -42.32 11.72 17.95
N LEU A 129 -42.00 10.44 18.19
CA LEU A 129 -42.93 9.48 18.79
C LEU A 129 -43.32 9.89 20.22
N GLY A 130 -42.37 10.36 21.03
CA GLY A 130 -42.61 10.83 22.39
C GLY A 130 -43.57 12.03 22.43
N VAL A 131 -43.37 13.01 21.55
CA VAL A 131 -44.26 14.18 21.43
C VAL A 131 -45.66 13.77 20.98
N LEU A 132 -45.78 12.85 20.01
CA LEU A 132 -47.07 12.36 19.54
C LEU A 132 -47.86 11.65 20.65
N VAL A 133 -47.20 10.79 21.43
CA VAL A 133 -47.83 10.11 22.58
C VAL A 133 -48.28 11.11 23.63
N LEU A 134 -47.46 12.12 23.95
CA LEU A 134 -47.83 13.15 24.92
C LEU A 134 -49.06 13.95 24.46
N VAL A 135 -49.13 14.32 23.18
CA VAL A 135 -50.28 15.02 22.60
C VAL A 135 -51.54 14.16 22.66
N LEU A 136 -51.43 12.86 22.35
CA LEU A 136 -52.56 11.92 22.45
C LEU A 136 -53.04 11.78 23.90
N VAL A 137 -52.14 11.62 24.87
CA VAL A 137 -52.50 11.52 26.29
C VAL A 137 -53.17 12.79 26.78
N LEU A 138 -52.64 13.97 26.47
CA LEU A 138 -53.26 15.24 26.83
C LEU A 138 -54.63 15.42 26.16
N GLY A 139 -54.76 14.98 24.90
CA GLY A 139 -56.03 14.95 24.18
C GLY A 139 -57.07 14.06 24.87
N VAL A 140 -56.69 12.84 25.25
CA VAL A 140 -57.55 11.90 25.97
C VAL A 140 -57.93 12.44 27.35
N VAL A 141 -56.98 12.98 28.12
CA VAL A 141 -57.28 13.60 29.44
C VAL A 141 -58.24 14.77 29.27
N ARG A 142 -58.03 15.62 28.25
CA ARG A 142 -58.93 16.74 27.96
C ARG A 142 -60.32 16.26 27.53
N LEU A 143 -60.40 15.18 26.76
CA LEU A 143 -61.66 14.57 26.34
C LEU A 143 -62.41 13.96 27.52
N ILE A 144 -61.71 13.21 28.39
CA ILE A 144 -62.26 12.67 29.65
C ILE A 144 -62.78 13.82 30.52
N PHE A 145 -62.01 14.90 30.65
CA PHE A 145 -62.42 16.06 31.42
C PHE A 145 -63.65 16.75 30.82
N LEU A 146 -63.72 16.91 29.49
CA LEU A 146 -64.91 17.44 28.79
C LEU A 146 -66.11 16.50 28.93
N ASN A 147 -65.90 15.19 28.89
CA ASN A 147 -66.95 14.20 29.03
C ASN A 147 -67.53 14.23 30.46
N LEU A 148 -66.68 14.23 31.50
CA LEU A 148 -67.10 14.44 32.89
C LEU A 148 -67.83 15.78 33.10
N LYS A 149 -67.37 16.85 32.43
CA LYS A 149 -67.99 18.17 32.48
C LYS A 149 -69.42 18.15 31.95
N LEU A 150 -69.65 17.39 30.89
CA LEU A 150 -70.93 17.28 30.19
C LEU A 150 -71.90 16.35 30.93
N GLU A 151 -71.39 15.28 31.53
CA GLU A 151 -72.18 14.29 32.28
C GLU A 151 -72.60 14.79 33.68
N PHE A 152 -71.73 15.55 34.38
CA PHE A 152 -72.00 16.02 35.75
C PHE A 152 -72.38 17.50 35.86
N GLY A 153 -72.37 18.28 34.77
CA GLY A 153 -72.81 19.69 34.80
C GLY A 153 -71.97 20.60 35.71
N PHE A 154 -70.70 20.27 35.98
CA PHE A 154 -69.83 21.09 36.84
C PHE A 154 -69.53 22.44 36.18
N THR A 155 -69.85 23.56 36.82
CA THR A 155 -69.26 24.87 36.47
C THR A 155 -67.99 25.09 37.29
N PHE A 156 -66.88 25.43 36.64
CA PHE A 156 -65.59 25.67 37.30
C PHE A 156 -65.44 27.18 37.51
N PHE A 157 -65.15 27.62 38.73
CA PHE A 157 -64.77 29.01 39.01
C PHE A 157 -63.44 29.02 39.75
N MET A 158 -62.42 29.62 39.15
CA MET A 158 -61.11 29.85 39.77
C MET A 158 -61.19 31.15 40.57
N CYS A 159 -61.15 31.06 41.91
CA CYS A 159 -61.09 32.23 42.78
C CYS A 159 -59.88 32.08 43.72
N SER A 160 -58.88 32.95 43.58
CA SER A 160 -57.67 33.03 44.43
C SER A 160 -56.92 31.70 44.67
N GLY A 161 -56.73 30.88 43.64
CA GLY A 161 -55.75 29.78 43.64
C GLY A 161 -56.06 28.58 44.55
N ARG A 162 -57.29 28.43 45.06
CA ARG A 162 -57.71 27.25 45.85
C ARG A 162 -58.90 26.56 45.19
N PHE A 163 -58.78 25.26 44.91
CA PHE A 163 -59.87 24.44 44.35
C PHE A 163 -60.95 24.25 45.42
N VAL A 164 -62.16 24.73 45.15
CA VAL A 164 -63.34 24.51 46.01
C VAL A 164 -64.34 23.67 45.23
N PHE A 165 -64.59 22.45 45.70
CA PHE A 165 -65.65 21.58 45.17
C PHE A 165 -66.98 21.96 45.80
N ARG A 166 -68.00 22.24 44.98
CA ARG A 166 -69.38 22.36 45.45
C ARG A 166 -70.21 21.25 44.82
N PHE A 167 -70.58 20.26 45.63
CA PHE A 167 -71.57 19.26 45.24
C PHE A 167 -72.96 19.91 45.17
N PRO A 168 -73.80 19.56 44.19
CA PRO A 168 -75.18 20.01 44.15
C PRO A 168 -76.01 19.05 45.02
N ASN A 169 -75.93 19.20 46.33
CA ASN A 169 -77.02 18.97 47.29
C ASN A 169 -76.48 19.01 48.72
N GLU A 170 -77.34 19.53 49.60
CA GLU A 170 -77.18 19.69 51.05
C GLU A 170 -76.40 20.93 51.53
N CYS A 171 -77.15 21.99 51.81
CA CYS A 171 -76.77 23.02 52.78
C CYS A 171 -77.82 23.05 53.90
N HIS A 172 -77.66 22.15 54.89
CA HIS A 172 -78.23 22.34 56.22
C HIS A 172 -77.10 22.72 57.18
N LEU A 173 -77.30 23.87 57.85
CA LEU A 173 -76.73 24.28 59.13
C LEU A 173 -75.21 24.56 59.28
N ARG A 174 -74.98 25.87 59.49
CA ARG A 174 -74.42 26.45 60.74
C ARG A 174 -72.89 26.49 60.86
N SER A 175 -72.32 27.61 60.41
CA SER A 175 -71.10 28.16 60.99
C SER A 175 -71.47 29.23 62.03
N ALA A 176 -71.44 28.82 63.30
CA ALA A 176 -71.29 29.73 64.42
C ALA A 176 -69.82 30.16 64.50
N SER A 177 -69.56 31.45 64.67
CA SER A 177 -68.33 31.92 65.31
C SER A 177 -68.45 33.39 65.70
N ARG A 178 -67.96 33.63 66.93
CA ARG A 178 -67.63 34.92 67.57
C ARG A 178 -68.83 35.57 68.30
N ASP A 179 -68.76 35.95 69.57
CA ASP A 179 -67.62 36.47 70.34
C ASP A 179 -67.71 36.20 71.87
N LEU A 180 -66.56 36.43 72.49
CA LEU A 180 -66.16 36.33 73.90
C LEU A 180 -67.05 37.04 74.94
N GLY A 181 -67.03 36.48 76.16
CA GLY A 181 -67.16 37.24 77.40
C GLY A 181 -67.69 36.39 78.58
N PRO A 182 -66.92 36.17 79.65
CA PRO A 182 -67.40 35.46 80.84
C PRO A 182 -68.12 36.43 81.78
N ILE A 183 -69.07 35.94 82.58
CA ILE A 183 -69.28 36.32 83.99
C ILE A 183 -70.42 35.45 84.57
N SER A 184 -70.11 34.90 85.74
CA SER A 184 -70.97 34.23 86.71
C SER A 184 -72.19 35.04 87.15
N ASN A 185 -73.33 34.39 87.40
CA ASN A 185 -73.93 34.25 88.74
C ASN A 185 -75.37 33.71 88.67
N CYS A 186 -75.65 32.81 89.63
CA CYS A 186 -76.94 32.24 90.05
C CYS A 186 -77.61 31.24 89.09
#